data_AF-A0A931Z5T2-F1
#
_entry.id   AF-A0A931Z5T2-F1
#
_cell.length_a   1.000
_cell.length_b   1.000
_cell.length_c   1.000
_cell.angle_alpha   90.00
_cell.angle_beta   90.00
_cell.angle_gamma   90.00
#
_symmetry.space_group_name_H-M   'P 1'
#
loop_
_entity.id
_entity.type
_entity.pdbx_description
1 polymer ?
#
loop_
_entity_poly.entity_id
_entity_poly.type
_entity_poly.pdbx_seq_one_letter_code
_entity_poly.pdbx_strand_id
1 'polypeptide(L)'
;MHLKRLLVTSSIVAGFVIGTGARAQTTTPSESLASITPEETVVLSPFKVTTDRDKGYRATNTTSGTRLDTEIKDLPMPIEVITEQFIRDIGADDLRQTLQYSGGIQLQTQNDWGSQLTFSNPAIPGRLNNPEGMTAIADQTHMKIRGFPSEATLRDGFRRQNSTDSVNIARVEVIRGPNALLYGVGNFGGVVNYMIKMPEKTAGGSLSATFGSYSFKRAILDYTTPITGKIGFRVSAAVQDTKDHTQYANENHYFVAPVIVWKPWANT
;
A
#
# COMPACT_ATOMS: atom_id res chain seq x y z
N MET A 1 -48.27 22.06 -45.48
CA MET A 1 -48.43 22.17 -44.00
C MET A 1 -47.03 22.13 -43.39
N HIS A 2 -46.59 23.26 -42.82
CA HIS A 2 -45.45 23.48 -41.90
C HIS A 2 -44.01 23.15 -42.40
N LEU A 3 -43.27 24.08 -43.03
CA LEU A 3 -42.42 25.19 -42.51
C LEU A 3 -41.21 24.73 -41.68
N LYS A 4 -39.95 25.13 -42.00
CA LYS A 4 -39.32 26.38 -41.52
C LYS A 4 -38.20 26.93 -42.45
N ARG A 5 -38.23 28.27 -42.59
CA ARG A 5 -37.32 29.25 -43.25
C ARG A 5 -36.05 29.49 -42.38
N LEU A 6 -34.83 29.79 -42.86
CA LEU A 6 -34.26 30.87 -43.71
C LEU A 6 -34.30 32.28 -43.07
N LEU A 7 -33.14 32.87 -42.72
CA LEU A 7 -32.47 34.03 -43.37
C LEU A 7 -31.46 34.76 -42.46
N VAL A 8 -30.33 35.09 -43.08
CA VAL A 8 -29.23 35.98 -42.67
C VAL A 8 -29.60 37.43 -43.00
N THR A 9 -29.20 38.41 -42.18
CA THR A 9 -29.07 39.81 -42.62
C THR A 9 -27.91 40.53 -41.92
N SER A 10 -27.20 41.33 -42.72
CA SER A 10 -26.12 42.27 -42.41
C SER A 10 -26.65 43.70 -42.57
N SER A 11 -26.14 44.69 -41.83
CA SER A 11 -26.03 46.09 -42.28
C SER A 11 -25.20 46.97 -41.33
N ILE A 12 -24.40 47.84 -41.95
CA ILE A 12 -23.44 48.84 -41.43
C ILE A 12 -24.11 50.21 -41.32
N VAL A 13 -23.78 51.02 -40.31
CA VAL A 13 -23.85 52.51 -40.37
C VAL A 13 -22.71 53.13 -39.53
N ALA A 14 -22.07 54.16 -40.09
CA ALA A 14 -20.97 54.96 -39.53
C ALA A 14 -21.43 56.38 -39.12
N GLY A 15 -20.70 57.09 -38.23
CA GLY A 15 -20.79 58.56 -38.14
C GLY A 15 -20.36 59.27 -36.83
N PHE A 16 -19.12 59.78 -36.81
CA PHE A 16 -18.61 61.11 -36.35
C PHE A 16 -18.72 61.67 -34.89
N VAL A 17 -17.53 61.77 -34.25
CA VAL A 17 -16.84 62.85 -33.48
C VAL A 17 -17.62 64.01 -32.81
N ILE A 18 -17.31 64.29 -31.52
CA ILE A 18 -16.82 65.58 -30.92
C ILE A 18 -16.29 65.28 -29.49
N GLY A 19 -15.12 65.84 -29.15
CA GLY A 19 -14.47 65.70 -27.84
C GLY A 19 -14.82 66.81 -26.84
N THR A 20 -14.60 66.51 -25.55
CA THR A 20 -14.45 67.49 -24.46
C THR A 20 -13.45 66.95 -23.42
N GLY A 21 -12.61 67.84 -22.90
CA GLY A 21 -11.46 67.52 -22.07
C GLY A 21 -11.76 67.26 -20.59
N ALA A 22 -10.87 66.45 -20.00
CA ALA A 22 -10.37 66.40 -18.62
C ALA A 22 -11.30 66.71 -17.44
N ARG A 23 -11.38 65.76 -16.49
CA ARG A 23 -10.98 65.99 -15.09
C ARG A 23 -10.24 64.77 -14.52
N ALA A 24 -9.07 65.05 -13.97
CA ALA A 24 -8.21 64.12 -13.25
C ALA A 24 -8.88 63.66 -11.95
N GLN A 25 -8.81 62.36 -11.66
CA GLN A 25 -9.07 61.83 -10.32
C GLN A 25 -7.71 61.49 -9.71
N THR A 26 -7.28 62.27 -8.73
CA THR A 26 -6.19 61.90 -7.81
C THR A 26 -6.64 60.69 -7.01
N THR A 27 -6.10 59.53 -7.35
CA THR A 27 -6.15 58.34 -6.48
C THR A 27 -5.10 58.52 -5.38
N THR A 28 -5.58 58.44 -4.14
CA THR A 28 -4.84 58.37 -2.88
C THR A 28 -3.61 57.45 -2.99
N PRO A 29 -2.46 57.75 -2.35
CA PRO A 29 -1.34 56.82 -2.33
C PRO A 29 -1.81 55.53 -1.66
N SER A 30 -1.74 54.42 -2.40
CA SER A 30 -1.85 53.10 -1.82
C SER A 30 -0.77 53.00 -0.75
N GLU A 31 -1.17 52.80 0.50
CA GLU A 31 -0.25 52.39 1.55
C GLU A 31 0.56 51.21 1.01
N SER A 32 1.88 51.41 0.98
CA SER A 32 2.85 50.38 0.71
C SER A 32 2.60 49.27 1.71
N LEU A 33 2.07 48.14 1.24
CA LEU A 33 2.09 46.88 1.97
C LEU A 33 3.52 46.70 2.48
N ALA A 34 3.65 46.77 3.81
CA ALA A 34 4.89 46.47 4.49
C ALA A 34 5.43 45.16 3.93
N SER A 35 6.70 45.18 3.54
CA SER A 35 7.43 44.03 3.04
C SER A 35 7.24 42.85 3.99
N ILE A 36 6.42 41.88 3.59
CA ILE A 36 6.43 40.55 4.19
C ILE A 36 7.81 40.00 3.83
N THR A 37 8.75 40.05 4.78
CA THR A 37 9.95 39.21 4.71
C THR A 37 9.46 37.79 4.47
N PRO A 38 9.90 37.09 3.40
CA PRO A 38 9.50 35.72 3.19
C PRO A 38 10.00 34.93 4.41
N GLU A 39 9.08 34.59 5.31
CA GLU A 39 9.35 33.65 6.39
C GLU A 39 9.93 32.41 5.74
N GLU A 40 11.16 32.09 6.16
CA GLU A 40 11.91 30.93 5.71
C GLU A 40 10.97 29.73 5.77
N THR A 41 10.59 29.23 4.59
CA THR A 41 9.62 28.14 4.51
C THR A 41 10.27 26.93 5.17
N VAL A 42 9.77 26.55 6.34
CA VAL A 42 10.24 25.35 7.05
C VAL A 42 9.79 24.14 6.24
N VAL A 43 10.67 23.67 5.36
CA VAL A 43 10.46 22.42 4.62
C VAL A 43 10.63 21.28 5.60
N LEU A 44 9.50 20.73 6.05
CA LEU A 44 9.51 19.53 6.88
C LEU A 44 10.11 18.38 6.06
N SER A 45 11.04 17.64 6.67
CA SER A 45 11.55 16.42 6.06
C SER A 45 10.39 15.45 5.84
N PRO A 46 10.26 14.83 4.65
CA PRO A 46 9.25 13.79 4.46
C PRO A 46 9.49 12.66 5.46
N PHE A 47 8.42 12.18 6.09
CA PHE A 47 8.51 10.99 6.93
C PHE A 47 8.85 9.80 6.02
N LYS A 48 10.06 9.27 6.16
CA LYS A 48 10.49 8.10 5.39
C LYS A 48 10.40 6.88 6.28
N VAL A 49 9.51 5.97 5.93
CA VAL A 49 9.47 4.64 6.53
C VAL A 49 10.71 3.88 6.07
N THR A 50 11.58 3.52 7.01
CA THR A 50 12.79 2.75 6.72
C THR A 50 12.86 1.52 7.59
N THR A 51 13.30 0.42 6.99
CA THR A 51 13.62 -0.85 7.66
C THR A 51 15.11 -0.92 8.02
N ASP A 52 15.87 0.16 7.79
CA ASP A 52 17.34 0.23 7.95
C ASP A 52 17.82 -0.06 9.39
N ARG A 53 16.92 0.05 10.39
CA ARG A 53 17.23 -0.20 11.81
C ARG A 53 16.98 -1.65 12.25
N ASP A 54 16.37 -2.47 11.40
CA ASP A 54 16.06 -3.86 11.71
C ASP A 54 17.37 -4.68 11.74
N LYS A 55 17.54 -5.51 12.77
CA LYS A 55 18.71 -6.37 12.94
C LYS A 55 18.27 -7.80 13.17
N GLY A 56 18.53 -8.69 12.21
CA GLY A 56 18.02 -10.06 12.30
C GLY A 56 16.50 -10.04 12.37
N TYR A 57 15.95 -10.71 13.38
CA TYR A 57 14.51 -10.76 13.65
C TYR A 57 14.02 -9.65 14.60
N ARG A 58 14.87 -8.67 14.92
CA ARG A 58 14.54 -7.63 15.89
C ARG A 58 14.38 -6.28 15.18
N ALA A 59 13.18 -5.72 15.30
CA ALA A 59 12.91 -4.31 15.03
C ALA A 59 12.79 -3.53 16.34
N THR A 60 13.13 -2.24 16.33
CA THR A 60 13.07 -1.37 17.51
C THR A 60 12.13 -0.17 17.35
N ASN A 61 11.64 0.05 16.14
CA ASN A 61 10.76 1.15 15.78
C ASN A 61 9.59 0.66 14.91
N THR A 62 8.55 1.47 14.84
CA THR A 62 7.38 1.19 14.01
C THR A 62 6.66 2.48 13.64
N THR A 63 6.08 2.51 12.44
CA THR A 63 5.21 3.61 12.01
C THR A 63 3.73 3.34 12.28
N SER A 64 3.40 2.09 12.55
CA SER A 64 2.03 1.62 12.67
C SER A 64 1.33 2.14 13.94
N GLY A 65 2.06 2.43 15.02
CA GLY A 65 1.45 2.88 16.28
C GLY A 65 0.92 4.31 16.27
N THR A 66 1.61 5.24 15.60
CA THR A 66 1.34 6.70 15.70
C THR A 66 1.33 7.42 14.35
N ARG A 67 1.58 6.70 13.24
CA ARG A 67 1.96 7.25 11.91
C ARG A 67 3.29 8.00 11.88
N LEU A 68 4.03 7.99 12.98
CA LEU A 68 5.37 8.54 13.07
C LEU A 68 6.35 7.40 13.37
N ASP A 69 7.58 7.53 12.90
CA ASP A 69 8.64 6.59 13.24
C ASP A 69 8.95 6.70 14.75
N THR A 70 8.36 5.80 15.54
CA THR A 70 8.42 5.82 17.02
C THR A 70 9.06 4.53 17.52
N GLU A 71 9.84 4.60 18.61
CA GLU A 71 10.38 3.40 19.23
C GLU A 71 9.25 2.53 19.81
N ILE A 72 9.35 1.21 19.61
CA ILE A 72 8.29 0.27 20.05
C ILE A 72 8.09 0.34 21.58
N LYS A 73 9.17 0.59 22.33
CA LYS A 73 9.14 0.69 23.80
C LYS A 73 8.31 1.88 24.32
N ASP A 74 8.15 2.92 23.51
CA ASP A 74 7.47 4.16 23.89
C ASP A 74 5.98 4.13 23.50
N LEU A 75 5.52 3.05 22.86
CA LEU A 75 4.14 2.91 22.41
C LEU A 75 3.27 2.23 23.48
N PRO A 76 2.12 2.80 23.84
CA PRO A 76 1.26 2.30 24.92
C PRO A 76 0.40 1.10 24.47
N MET A 77 0.86 0.34 23.48
CA MET A 77 0.06 -0.66 22.79
C MET A 77 0.93 -1.82 22.29
N PRO A 78 0.41 -3.06 22.29
CA PRO A 78 1.17 -4.22 21.87
C PRO A 78 1.34 -4.24 20.35
N ILE A 79 2.59 -4.07 19.91
CA ILE A 79 3.00 -4.17 18.50
C ILE A 79 4.00 -5.31 18.37
N GLU A 80 3.77 -6.15 17.37
CA GLU A 80 4.75 -7.14 16.93
C GLU A 80 5.23 -6.77 15.53
N VAL A 81 6.52 -6.97 15.29
CA VAL A 81 7.14 -6.69 14.00
C VAL A 81 7.82 -7.94 13.49
N ILE A 82 7.48 -8.30 12.26
CA ILE A 82 8.03 -9.43 11.52
C ILE A 82 8.92 -8.86 10.41
N THR A 83 10.22 -9.05 10.56
CA THR A 83 11.25 -8.53 9.65
C THR A 83 11.36 -9.37 8.37
N GLU A 84 11.84 -8.78 7.27
CA GLU A 84 12.16 -9.52 6.04
C GLU A 84 12.99 -10.79 6.27
N GLN A 85 14.02 -10.73 7.13
CA GLN A 85 14.88 -11.89 7.37
C GLN A 85 14.08 -13.06 7.95
N PHE A 86 13.23 -12.80 8.94
CA PHE A 86 12.34 -13.83 9.51
C PHE A 86 11.41 -14.42 8.45
N ILE A 87 10.80 -13.58 7.59
CA ILE A 87 9.90 -14.02 6.50
C ILE A 87 10.63 -15.00 5.57
N ARG A 88 11.86 -14.65 5.18
CA ARG A 88 12.69 -15.49 4.31
C ARG A 88 13.08 -16.81 4.98
N ASP A 89 13.46 -16.75 6.25
CA ASP A 89 13.98 -17.91 6.98
C ASP A 89 12.89 -18.94 7.32
N ILE A 90 11.63 -18.51 7.53
CA ILE A 90 10.49 -19.43 7.63
C ILE A 90 9.99 -19.94 6.27
N GLY A 91 10.53 -19.40 5.17
CA GLY A 91 10.10 -19.74 3.81
C GLY A 91 8.68 -19.33 3.47
N ALA A 92 8.16 -18.26 4.10
CA ALA A 92 6.82 -17.77 3.83
C ALA A 92 6.74 -17.19 2.41
N ASP A 93 5.76 -17.63 1.61
CA ASP A 93 5.57 -17.16 0.24
C ASP A 93 4.55 -16.02 0.14
N ASP A 94 3.62 -15.90 1.10
CA ASP A 94 2.62 -14.85 1.17
C ASP A 94 2.57 -14.12 2.53
N LEU A 95 1.71 -13.10 2.61
CA LEU A 95 1.47 -12.36 3.84
C LEU A 95 0.81 -13.22 4.93
N ARG A 96 -0.04 -14.18 4.58
CA ARG A 96 -0.76 -14.99 5.57
C ARG A 96 0.21 -15.91 6.30
N GLN A 97 1.00 -16.68 5.56
CA GLN A 97 2.03 -17.56 6.08
C GLN A 97 3.07 -16.81 6.91
N THR A 98 3.38 -15.56 6.53
CA THR A 98 4.20 -14.66 7.35
C THR A 98 3.63 -14.47 8.76
N LEU A 99 2.31 -14.37 8.90
CA LEU A 99 1.63 -14.15 10.17
C LEU A 99 1.38 -15.44 10.97
N GLN A 100 1.73 -16.62 10.45
CA GLN A 100 1.45 -17.90 11.11
C GLN A 100 2.12 -18.04 12.48
N TYR A 101 3.28 -17.39 12.65
CA TYR A 101 4.03 -17.37 13.91
C TYR A 101 3.68 -16.18 14.81
N SER A 102 2.80 -15.28 14.36
CA SER A 102 2.41 -14.11 15.14
C SER A 102 1.42 -14.49 16.24
N GLY A 103 1.71 -14.05 17.46
CA GLY A 103 0.87 -14.33 18.62
C GLY A 103 -0.53 -13.73 18.48
N GLY A 104 -1.57 -14.54 18.68
CA GLY A 104 -2.95 -14.08 18.65
C GLY A 104 -3.48 -13.74 17.25
N ILE A 105 -2.77 -14.12 16.19
CA ILE A 105 -3.33 -14.19 14.84
C ILE A 105 -3.85 -15.60 14.60
N GLN A 106 -5.06 -15.69 14.07
CA GLN A 106 -5.60 -16.92 13.53
C GLN A 106 -5.84 -16.69 12.04
N LEU A 107 -5.04 -17.37 11.24
CA LEU A 107 -5.29 -17.56 9.81
C LEU A 107 -6.44 -18.56 9.77
N GLN A 108 -7.61 -18.10 9.35
CA GLN A 108 -8.88 -18.85 9.45
C GLN A 108 -8.73 -20.30 9.00
N THR A 109 -9.46 -21.27 9.56
CA THR A 109 -9.57 -22.61 8.98
C THR A 109 -11.00 -23.16 9.07
N GLN A 110 -11.46 -23.74 7.95
CA GLN A 110 -12.60 -24.65 7.70
C GLN A 110 -14.04 -24.33 8.16
N ASN A 111 -14.27 -23.51 9.19
CA ASN A 111 -15.63 -23.21 9.70
C ASN A 111 -16.00 -21.72 9.63
N ASP A 112 -15.08 -20.87 9.15
CA ASP A 112 -15.09 -19.43 9.40
C ASP A 112 -15.95 -18.57 8.46
N TRP A 113 -16.68 -19.21 7.54
CA TRP A 113 -18.00 -18.77 7.11
C TRP A 113 -18.83 -20.01 6.84
N GLY A 114 -19.73 -20.36 7.75
CA GLY A 114 -20.90 -21.13 7.34
C GLY A 114 -21.56 -20.38 6.19
N SER A 115 -21.42 -20.91 4.97
CA SER A 115 -22.48 -20.95 3.97
C SER A 115 -23.49 -19.80 4.07
N GLN A 116 -23.10 -18.57 3.75
CA GLN A 116 -24.06 -17.52 3.40
C GLN A 116 -24.14 -17.28 1.89
N LEU A 117 -23.31 -17.96 1.10
CA LEU A 117 -23.52 -18.12 -0.34
C LEU A 117 -23.72 -19.61 -0.60
N THR A 118 -25.01 -19.98 -0.59
CA THR A 118 -25.69 -21.10 -1.24
C THR A 118 -24.80 -22.17 -1.85
N PHE A 119 -25.13 -23.45 -1.60
CA PHE A 119 -24.68 -24.68 -2.28
C PHE A 119 -24.73 -24.69 -3.83
N SER A 120 -24.91 -23.53 -4.47
CA SER A 120 -25.24 -23.33 -5.87
C SER A 120 -24.23 -22.44 -6.62
N ASN A 121 -23.11 -22.02 -6.02
CA ASN A 121 -22.12 -21.20 -6.72
C ASN A 121 -20.88 -22.01 -7.16
N PRO A 122 -20.85 -22.54 -8.39
CA PRO A 122 -19.69 -23.28 -8.93
C PRO A 122 -18.47 -22.40 -9.24
N ALA A 123 -18.54 -21.08 -9.03
CA ALA A 123 -17.47 -20.13 -9.32
C ALA A 123 -16.49 -19.90 -8.15
N ILE A 124 -16.65 -20.58 -7.01
CA ILE A 124 -15.75 -20.44 -5.84
C ILE A 124 -15.00 -21.76 -5.60
N PRO A 125 -13.75 -21.87 -6.06
CA PRO A 125 -12.87 -23.00 -5.71
C PRO A 125 -12.42 -22.86 -4.25
N GLY A 126 -13.24 -23.35 -3.33
CA GLY A 126 -12.92 -23.44 -1.90
C GLY A 126 -13.75 -24.54 -1.26
N ARG A 127 -13.20 -25.75 -1.20
CA ARG A 127 -13.89 -26.96 -0.71
C ARG A 127 -14.04 -26.96 0.82
N LEU A 128 -15.10 -27.61 1.31
CA LEU A 128 -15.16 -28.19 2.67
C LEU A 128 -13.90 -29.03 2.86
N ASN A 129 -13.05 -28.74 3.86
CA ASN A 129 -11.85 -29.57 4.02
C ASN A 129 -10.53 -28.88 4.31
N ASN A 130 -10.39 -27.54 4.28
CA ASN A 130 -9.06 -26.94 4.26
C ASN A 130 -8.55 -26.47 5.66
N PRO A 131 -7.62 -27.21 6.30
CA PRO A 131 -6.94 -26.79 7.53
C PRO A 131 -5.89 -25.69 7.29
N GLU A 132 -5.64 -25.27 6.05
CA GLU A 132 -4.70 -24.19 5.69
C GLU A 132 -5.42 -22.85 5.45
N GLY A 133 -6.75 -22.86 5.46
CA GLY A 133 -7.52 -21.63 5.60
C GLY A 133 -7.82 -20.83 4.35
N MET A 134 -7.78 -21.45 3.18
CA MET A 134 -8.06 -20.74 1.94
C MET A 134 -9.48 -20.13 1.98
N THR A 135 -9.53 -18.80 1.87
CA THR A 135 -10.76 -17.99 1.87
C THR A 135 -11.60 -18.32 0.62
N ALA A 136 -12.92 -18.13 0.69
CA ALA A 136 -13.82 -18.24 -0.47
C ALA A 136 -13.47 -17.24 -1.61
N ILE A 137 -12.55 -16.31 -1.34
CA ILE A 137 -12.00 -15.36 -2.28
C ILE A 137 -10.48 -15.41 -2.13
N ALA A 138 -9.80 -16.08 -3.05
CA ALA A 138 -8.35 -16.34 -3.01
C ALA A 138 -7.49 -15.06 -3.04
N ASP A 139 -8.08 -13.94 -3.46
CA ASP A 139 -7.41 -12.66 -3.48
C ASP A 139 -7.46 -11.93 -2.12
N GLN A 140 -8.27 -12.33 -1.13
CA GLN A 140 -8.41 -11.56 0.12
C GLN A 140 -7.61 -12.14 1.28
N THR A 141 -6.95 -11.26 2.04
CA THR A 141 -6.28 -11.64 3.29
C THR A 141 -7.24 -11.46 4.46
N HIS A 142 -7.88 -12.55 4.89
CA HIS A 142 -8.72 -12.58 6.10
C HIS A 142 -7.97 -13.22 7.26
N MET A 143 -8.14 -12.64 8.45
CA MET A 143 -7.53 -13.14 9.67
C MET A 143 -8.40 -12.76 10.86
N LYS A 144 -8.22 -13.45 11.99
CA LYS A 144 -8.71 -12.99 13.28
C LYS A 144 -7.53 -12.51 14.11
N ILE A 145 -7.70 -11.37 14.76
CA ILE A 145 -6.71 -10.85 15.71
C ILE A 145 -7.37 -10.88 17.10
N ARG A 146 -6.84 -11.72 17.98
CA ARG A 146 -7.39 -12.01 19.31
C ARG A 146 -8.87 -12.41 19.29
N GLY A 147 -9.26 -13.24 18.32
CA GLY A 147 -10.61 -13.78 18.18
C GLY A 147 -11.60 -12.88 17.44
N PHE A 148 -11.26 -11.61 17.17
CA PHE A 148 -12.10 -10.72 16.37
C PHE A 148 -11.73 -10.84 14.89
N PRO A 149 -12.70 -11.01 13.97
CA PRO A 149 -12.43 -10.96 12.54
C PRO A 149 -11.86 -9.57 12.17
N SER A 150 -10.81 -9.57 11.35
CA SER A 150 -10.17 -8.36 10.85
C SER A 150 -9.90 -8.51 9.35
N GLU A 151 -10.42 -7.55 8.60
CA GLU A 151 -10.13 -7.36 7.16
C GLU A 151 -9.15 -6.20 6.94
N ALA A 152 -8.62 -5.61 8.01
CA ALA A 152 -7.73 -4.46 7.94
C ALA A 152 -6.28 -4.86 7.76
N THR A 153 -6.02 -5.44 6.59
CA THR A 153 -4.69 -5.50 6.02
C THR A 153 -4.36 -4.15 5.39
N LEU A 154 -3.20 -3.60 5.73
CA LEU A 154 -2.73 -2.31 5.29
C LEU A 154 -1.42 -2.48 4.51
N ARG A 155 -1.26 -1.71 3.45
CA ARG A 155 0.00 -1.48 2.76
C ARG A 155 0.44 -0.06 3.06
N ASP A 156 1.59 0.10 3.71
CA ASP A 156 2.14 1.41 4.06
C ASP A 156 1.11 2.32 4.78
N GLY A 157 0.26 1.73 5.63
CA GLY A 157 -0.79 2.41 6.38
C GLY A 157 -2.14 2.60 5.66
N PHE A 158 -2.25 2.22 4.39
CA PHE A 158 -3.48 2.31 3.60
C PHE A 158 -4.16 0.96 3.44
N ARG A 159 -5.48 0.91 3.57
CA ARG A 159 -6.25 -0.34 3.44
C ARG A 159 -6.02 -0.98 2.07
N ARG A 160 -5.63 -2.25 2.10
CA ARG A 160 -5.46 -3.08 0.91
C ARG A 160 -6.02 -4.46 1.22
N GLN A 161 -7.07 -4.84 0.51
CA GLN A 161 -7.79 -6.08 0.77
C GLN A 161 -7.12 -7.29 0.11
N ASN A 162 -6.26 -7.03 -0.90
CA ASN A 162 -5.69 -8.07 -1.73
C ASN A 162 -4.43 -8.69 -1.12
N SER A 163 -4.28 -10.01 -1.30
CA SER A 163 -3.08 -10.77 -1.00
C SER A 163 -1.88 -10.20 -1.75
N THR A 164 -0.72 -10.30 -1.11
CA THR A 164 0.56 -9.87 -1.66
C THR A 164 1.57 -10.97 -1.44
N ASP A 165 2.43 -11.14 -2.45
CA ASP A 165 3.56 -12.04 -2.35
C ASP A 165 4.62 -11.44 -1.40
N SER A 166 5.21 -12.30 -0.57
CA SER A 166 6.27 -11.99 0.39
C SER A 166 7.50 -11.36 -0.25
N VAL A 167 7.76 -11.61 -1.54
CA VAL A 167 8.94 -11.13 -2.27
C VAL A 167 9.07 -9.61 -2.24
N ASN A 168 7.95 -8.89 -2.16
CA ASN A 168 7.92 -7.43 -2.11
C ASN A 168 7.72 -6.87 -0.69
N ILE A 169 7.61 -7.73 0.32
CA ILE A 169 7.46 -7.31 1.73
C ILE A 169 8.84 -7.09 2.34
N ALA A 170 9.05 -5.91 2.92
CA ALA A 170 10.24 -5.60 3.72
C ALA A 170 10.01 -5.87 5.22
N ARG A 171 8.78 -5.66 5.68
CA ARG A 171 8.42 -5.81 7.09
C ARG A 171 6.90 -5.89 7.24
N VAL A 172 6.43 -6.63 8.23
CA VAL A 172 5.02 -6.66 8.65
C VAL A 172 4.92 -6.21 10.11
N GLU A 173 3.98 -5.30 10.38
CA GLU A 173 3.68 -4.76 11.69
C GLU A 173 2.27 -5.20 12.09
N VAL A 174 2.18 -5.96 13.17
CA VAL A 174 0.92 -6.41 13.75
C VAL A 174 0.60 -5.55 14.94
N ILE A 175 -0.43 -4.73 14.80
CA ILE A 175 -0.95 -3.92 15.89
C ILE A 175 -2.16 -4.63 16.47
N ARG A 176 -2.15 -4.90 17.77
CA ARG A 176 -3.28 -5.59 18.39
C ARG A 176 -4.13 -4.63 19.22
N GLY A 177 -5.42 -4.57 18.92
CA GLY A 177 -6.44 -3.88 19.70
C GLY A 177 -7.12 -2.74 18.95
N PRO A 178 -8.09 -2.09 19.60
CA PRO A 178 -8.87 -1.03 18.95
C PRO A 178 -7.96 0.12 18.52
N ASN A 179 -7.91 0.39 17.21
CA ASN A 179 -7.09 1.45 16.61
C ASN A 179 -7.89 2.32 15.63
N ALA A 180 -9.13 2.65 16.00
CA ALA A 180 -10.04 3.39 15.15
C ALA A 180 -9.55 4.82 14.84
N LEU A 181 -8.78 5.43 15.75
CA LEU A 181 -8.22 6.77 15.57
C LEU A 181 -7.33 6.86 14.33
N LEU A 182 -6.50 5.85 14.09
CA LEU A 182 -5.59 5.84 12.95
C LEU A 182 -6.20 5.15 11.74
N TYR A 183 -6.85 3.99 11.93
CA TYR A 183 -7.19 3.10 10.82
C TYR A 183 -8.69 2.98 10.54
N GLY A 184 -9.51 3.82 11.16
CA GLY A 184 -10.95 3.89 10.95
C GLY A 184 -11.74 2.77 11.64
N VAL A 185 -13.06 2.79 11.42
CA VAL A 185 -14.02 1.89 12.07
C VAL A 185 -13.82 0.43 11.60
N GLY A 186 -14.06 -0.53 12.50
CA GLY A 186 -14.14 -1.97 12.20
C GLY A 186 -13.02 -2.84 12.76
N ASN A 187 -11.93 -2.26 13.26
CA ASN A 187 -10.70 -2.99 13.59
C ASN A 187 -10.54 -3.25 15.09
N PHE A 188 -11.52 -3.92 15.71
CA PHE A 188 -11.51 -4.19 17.15
C PHE A 188 -10.35 -5.11 17.57
N GLY A 189 -10.03 -6.10 16.74
CA GLY A 189 -8.91 -7.01 16.97
C GLY A 189 -7.55 -6.35 16.78
N GLY A 190 -7.46 -5.36 15.90
CA GLY A 190 -6.20 -4.77 15.46
C GLY A 190 -6.11 -4.62 13.95
N VAL A 191 -4.92 -4.23 13.49
CA VAL A 191 -4.58 -4.13 12.06
C VAL A 191 -3.25 -4.80 11.79
N VAL A 192 -3.07 -5.27 10.57
CA VAL A 192 -1.77 -5.73 10.07
C VAL A 192 -1.33 -4.78 8.97
N ASN A 193 -0.14 -4.21 9.10
CA ASN A 193 0.45 -3.31 8.13
C ASN A 193 1.73 -3.91 7.57
N TYR A 194 1.79 -4.15 6.26
CA TYR A 194 3.05 -4.52 5.62
C TYR A 194 3.64 -3.32 4.90
N MET A 195 4.96 -3.22 4.98
CA MET A 195 5.77 -2.27 4.22
C MET A 195 6.42 -2.98 3.06
N ILE A 196 6.49 -2.27 1.94
CA ILE A 196 7.13 -2.78 0.74
C ILE A 196 8.63 -2.51 0.74
N LYS A 197 9.37 -3.30 -0.05
CA LYS A 197 10.77 -3.04 -0.32
C LYS A 197 10.94 -1.79 -1.17
N MET A 198 11.86 -0.93 -0.73
CA MET A 198 12.20 0.30 -1.44
C MET A 198 13.54 0.16 -2.19
N PRO A 199 13.78 0.99 -3.22
CA PRO A 199 15.09 1.07 -3.85
C PRO A 199 16.21 1.43 -2.86
N GLU A 200 17.31 0.70 -2.95
CA GLU A 200 18.49 0.90 -2.11
C GLU A 200 19.48 1.88 -2.75
N LYS A 201 20.39 2.43 -1.94
CA LYS A 201 21.44 3.35 -2.42
C LYS A 201 22.57 2.64 -3.17
N THR A 202 22.67 1.33 -3.01
CA THR A 202 23.68 0.47 -3.62
C THR A 202 22.99 -0.52 -4.55
N ALA A 203 23.60 -0.79 -5.70
CA ALA A 203 23.09 -1.83 -6.59
C ALA A 203 23.24 -3.21 -5.94
N GLY A 204 22.21 -4.04 -6.07
CA GLY A 204 22.17 -5.35 -5.45
C GLY A 204 20.96 -6.16 -5.93
N GLY A 205 20.97 -7.44 -5.65
CA GLY A 205 19.85 -8.30 -5.98
C GLY A 205 20.08 -9.75 -5.57
N SER A 206 19.01 -10.52 -5.66
CA SER A 206 19.00 -11.95 -5.38
C SER A 206 18.16 -12.68 -6.41
N LEU A 207 18.62 -13.87 -6.80
CA LEU A 207 17.87 -14.83 -7.58
C LEU A 207 17.77 -16.12 -6.74
N SER A 208 16.57 -16.62 -6.54
CA SER A 208 16.32 -17.82 -5.74
C SER A 208 15.40 -18.78 -6.50
N ALA A 209 15.65 -20.07 -6.35
CA ALA A 209 14.77 -21.13 -6.82
C ALA A 209 14.54 -22.13 -5.69
N THR A 210 13.28 -22.51 -5.50
CA THR A 210 12.83 -23.41 -4.44
C THR A 210 12.04 -24.56 -5.05
N PHE A 211 12.32 -25.78 -4.59
CA PHE A 211 11.62 -27.00 -4.98
C PHE A 211 11.15 -27.74 -3.72
N GLY A 212 9.96 -28.32 -3.74
CA GLY A 212 9.38 -28.95 -2.56
C GLY A 212 8.34 -30.03 -2.84
N SER A 213 7.64 -30.42 -1.78
CA SER A 213 6.54 -31.38 -1.81
C SER A 213 5.41 -30.92 -2.74
N TYR A 214 4.56 -31.86 -3.18
CA TYR A 214 3.42 -31.57 -4.08
C TYR A 214 3.81 -30.87 -5.38
N SER A 215 5.00 -31.20 -5.92
CA SER A 215 5.56 -30.56 -7.12
C SER A 215 5.77 -29.04 -6.98
N PHE A 216 5.89 -28.52 -5.75
CA PHE A 216 6.15 -27.10 -5.49
C PHE A 216 7.42 -26.65 -6.20
N LYS A 217 7.30 -25.60 -7.01
CA LYS A 217 8.38 -24.92 -7.73
C LYS A 217 8.16 -23.43 -7.61
N ARG A 218 9.16 -22.69 -7.14
CA ARG A 218 9.10 -21.24 -7.03
C ARG A 218 10.40 -20.62 -7.49
N ALA A 219 10.33 -19.57 -8.28
CA ALA A 219 11.49 -18.76 -8.65
C ALA A 219 11.22 -17.29 -8.31
N ILE A 220 12.22 -16.66 -7.70
CA ILE A 220 12.14 -15.29 -7.18
C ILE A 220 13.31 -14.49 -7.75
N LEU A 221 13.01 -13.31 -8.27
CA LEU A 221 13.98 -12.30 -8.66
C LEU A 221 13.72 -11.03 -7.85
N ASP A 222 14.75 -10.49 -7.22
CA ASP A 222 14.69 -9.19 -6.56
C ASP A 222 15.94 -8.40 -6.96
N TYR A 223 15.76 -7.23 -7.55
CA TYR A 223 16.86 -6.42 -8.05
C TYR A 223 16.61 -4.95 -7.72
N THR A 224 17.62 -4.29 -7.18
CA THR A 224 17.59 -2.86 -6.89
C THR A 224 18.86 -2.18 -7.40
N THR A 225 18.71 -0.96 -7.91
CA THR A 225 19.83 -0.15 -8.37
C THR A 225 19.53 1.33 -8.24
N PRO A 226 20.51 2.16 -7.83
CA PRO A 226 20.47 3.58 -8.14
C PRO A 226 20.67 3.73 -9.66
N ILE A 227 19.66 4.24 -10.38
CA ILE A 227 19.79 4.58 -11.80
C ILE A 227 20.64 5.85 -11.94
N THR A 228 20.37 6.83 -11.07
CA THR A 228 21.16 8.06 -10.94
C THR A 228 21.28 8.43 -9.46
N GLY A 229 22.05 9.47 -9.12
CA GLY A 229 22.09 10.00 -7.75
C GLY A 229 20.72 10.49 -7.21
N LYS A 230 19.71 10.62 -8.08
CA LYS A 230 18.36 11.09 -7.75
C LYS A 230 17.26 10.06 -8.05
N ILE A 231 17.56 8.98 -8.77
CA ILE A 231 16.56 8.01 -9.21
C ILE A 231 17.00 6.63 -8.74
N GLY A 232 16.18 5.99 -7.91
CA GLY A 232 16.31 4.59 -7.52
C GLY A 232 15.26 3.73 -8.21
N PHE A 233 15.63 2.50 -8.53
CA PHE A 233 14.74 1.50 -9.07
C PHE A 233 14.85 0.20 -8.28
N ARG A 234 13.71 -0.47 -8.11
CA ARG A 234 13.63 -1.84 -7.62
C ARG A 234 12.58 -2.60 -8.41
N VAL A 235 12.84 -3.87 -8.69
CA VAL A 235 11.84 -4.80 -9.19
C VAL A 235 11.93 -6.09 -8.40
N SER A 236 10.79 -6.54 -7.90
CA SER A 236 10.64 -7.82 -7.23
C SER A 236 9.61 -8.64 -8.01
N ALA A 237 9.94 -9.89 -8.33
CA ALA A 237 9.10 -10.77 -9.12
C ALA A 237 9.16 -12.21 -8.57
N ALA A 238 8.04 -12.92 -8.65
CA ALA A 238 7.94 -14.30 -8.27
C ALA A 238 7.05 -15.07 -9.26
N VAL A 239 7.42 -16.33 -9.51
CA VAL A 239 6.59 -17.31 -10.21
C VAL A 239 6.56 -18.57 -9.37
N GLN A 240 5.38 -19.16 -9.20
CA GLN A 240 5.15 -20.34 -8.38
C GLN A 240 4.12 -21.26 -9.02
N ASP A 241 4.43 -22.54 -9.01
CA ASP A 241 3.57 -23.65 -9.43
C ASP A 241 3.57 -24.66 -8.29
N THR A 242 2.39 -25.02 -7.78
CA THR A 242 2.26 -26.03 -6.74
C THR A 242 0.97 -26.82 -6.88
N LYS A 243 1.00 -28.05 -6.41
CA LYS A 243 -0.19 -28.87 -6.20
C LYS A 243 -0.52 -28.91 -4.72
N ASP A 244 -1.71 -29.37 -4.41
CA ASP A 244 -2.19 -29.57 -3.05
C ASP A 244 -2.13 -31.06 -2.69
N HIS A 245 -2.24 -31.37 -1.40
CA HIS A 245 -2.53 -32.74 -0.93
C HIS A 245 -3.91 -33.23 -1.40
N THR A 246 -4.82 -32.30 -1.73
CA THR A 246 -6.18 -32.55 -2.20
C THR A 246 -6.20 -32.81 -3.69
N GLN A 247 -6.89 -33.88 -4.11
CA GLN A 247 -7.02 -34.20 -5.53
C GLN A 247 -7.68 -33.05 -6.32
N TYR A 248 -7.09 -32.75 -7.48
CA TYR A 248 -7.52 -31.73 -8.44
C TYR A 248 -7.35 -30.26 -7.99
N ALA A 249 -6.68 -30.01 -6.86
CA ALA A 249 -6.29 -28.67 -6.45
C ALA A 249 -4.85 -28.36 -6.89
N ASN A 250 -4.71 -27.34 -7.74
CA ASN A 250 -3.44 -26.81 -8.23
C ASN A 250 -3.47 -25.29 -8.10
N GLU A 251 -2.31 -24.68 -7.82
CA GLU A 251 -2.15 -23.24 -7.70
C GLU A 251 -0.99 -22.76 -8.57
N ASN A 252 -1.26 -21.72 -9.35
CA ASN A 252 -0.27 -20.99 -10.14
C ASN A 252 -0.28 -19.53 -9.69
N HIS A 253 0.87 -19.04 -9.23
CA HIS A 253 1.01 -17.67 -8.74
C HIS A 253 2.10 -16.93 -9.51
N TYR A 254 1.77 -15.72 -9.96
CA TYR A 254 2.68 -14.82 -10.66
C TYR A 254 2.61 -13.45 -10.02
N PHE A 255 3.76 -12.88 -9.70
CA PHE A 255 3.86 -11.59 -9.04
C PHE A 255 4.96 -10.74 -9.66
N VAL A 256 4.69 -9.44 -9.81
CA VAL A 256 5.68 -8.44 -10.20
C VAL A 256 5.37 -7.11 -9.51
N ALA A 257 6.39 -6.49 -8.94
CA ALA A 257 6.32 -5.21 -8.26
C ALA A 257 7.50 -4.32 -8.67
N PRO A 258 7.33 -3.44 -9.67
CA PRO A 258 8.29 -2.39 -9.96
C PRO A 258 8.08 -1.19 -9.04
N VAL A 259 9.18 -0.61 -8.56
CA VAL A 259 9.19 0.60 -7.73
C VAL A 259 10.24 1.56 -8.27
N ILE A 260 9.83 2.79 -8.56
CA ILE A 260 10.72 3.89 -8.94
C ILE A 260 10.60 4.97 -7.88
N VAL A 261 11.74 5.42 -7.37
CA VAL A 261 11.82 6.56 -6.46
C VAL A 261 12.61 7.66 -7.13
N TRP A 262 12.02 8.86 -7.21
CA TRP A 262 12.68 10.05 -7.74
C TRP A 262 12.80 11.12 -6.66
N LYS A 263 14.03 11.60 -6.44
CA LYS A 263 14.43 12.61 -5.46
C LYS A 263 14.98 13.85 -6.19
N PRO A 264 14.11 14.70 -6.75
CA PRO A 264 14.53 15.86 -7.54
C PRO A 264 15.39 16.86 -6.74
N TRP A 265 15.11 17.03 -5.45
CA TRP A 265 15.81 17.96 -4.55
C TRP A 265 16.52 17.23 -3.41
N ALA A 266 17.53 17.88 -2.82
CA ALA A 266 18.38 17.29 -1.77
C ALA A 266 17.61 16.93 -0.48
N ASN A 267 16.47 17.58 -0.22
CA ASN A 267 15.67 17.44 1.01
C ASN A 267 14.38 16.61 0.82
N THR A 268 14.31 15.79 -0.24
CA THR A 268 13.16 14.91 -0.58
C THR A 268 13.60 13.46 -0.71
#